data_AF-A0AAN0J2B7-F1
#
_entry.id   AF-A0AAN0J2B7-F1
#
_cell.length_a   1.000
_cell.length_b   1.000
_cell.length_c   1.000
_cell.angle_alpha   90.00
_cell.angle_beta   90.00
_cell.angle_gamma   90.00
#
_symmetry.space_group_name_H-M   'P 1'
#
loop_
_entity.id
_entity.type
_entity.pdbx_description
1 polymer ?
#
loop_
_entity_poly.entity_id
_entity_poly.type
_entity_poly.pdbx_seq_one_letter_code
_entity_poly.pdbx_strand_id
1 'polypeptide(L)'
;MSQYVTDEYLLSILERRIEADEKGSKIRKKIAAGIKQIKGIFGELIKLQFDSKGLVHHCSKTGVTLIIPEGAVQQPATAWFGVCPFSTKFKFGDYVPITPIVWVYIDQKLTKPAELYLPHNINIGTTMKNLFIHLTASDQNFLEKGKFLFTCSNVKMEVDSEMFKTFCDHFCSYCVAMEKNAYKGTQKHYMIAMAEKQEDETTFVDFCCFPCQMGCKQLVMKQYKDEDFAISNLKSIMFDDEGSLSAAFDPDSVPGWERDHNGFHTEEIFESEVDYFKVMGCEAGNVNKENIEMLQMMEEVLSYPPRFRYTFSCLNSFVALDTTKVKAVFSGTSKPLQINVTLKKPQENESASTSQLTPPLTPNIAPANDI
;
A
#
# COMPACT_ATOMS: atom_id res chain seq x y z
N MET A 1 -20.44 -24.96 10.48
CA MET A 1 -21.07 -23.89 11.28
C MET A 1 -20.00 -23.23 12.11
N SER A 2 -19.90 -21.92 11.98
CA SER A 2 -18.82 -21.06 12.46
C SER A 2 -18.81 -20.95 13.99
N GLN A 3 -17.72 -21.35 14.65
CA GLN A 3 -17.44 -20.98 16.04
C GLN A 3 -16.45 -19.81 16.04
N TYR A 4 -16.97 -18.60 15.83
CA TYR A 4 -16.27 -17.39 16.23
C TYR A 4 -16.25 -17.37 17.75
N VAL A 5 -15.15 -17.82 18.32
CA VAL A 5 -14.83 -17.53 19.71
C VAL A 5 -14.49 -16.05 19.77
N THR A 6 -15.26 -15.25 20.50
CA THR A 6 -15.06 -13.80 20.61
C THR A 6 -13.75 -13.49 21.31
N ASP A 7 -13.09 -12.39 20.91
CA ASP A 7 -11.82 -11.91 21.48
C ASP A 7 -11.83 -11.83 23.03
N GLU A 8 -12.98 -11.50 23.62
CA GLU A 8 -13.17 -11.46 25.08
C GLU A 8 -13.11 -12.84 25.74
N TYR A 9 -13.61 -13.89 25.09
CA TYR A 9 -13.53 -15.25 25.61
C TYR A 9 -12.09 -15.77 25.61
N LEU A 10 -11.30 -15.41 24.60
CA LEU A 10 -9.88 -15.77 24.53
C LEU A 10 -9.04 -15.03 25.59
N LEU A 11 -9.36 -13.77 25.88
CA LEU A 11 -8.83 -13.02 27.02
C LEU A 11 -9.18 -13.71 28.34
N SER A 12 -10.42 -14.16 28.50
CA SER A 12 -10.86 -14.86 29.73
C SER A 12 -10.14 -16.20 29.95
N ILE A 13 -9.78 -16.93 28.88
CA ILE A 13 -9.02 -18.19 28.99
C ILE A 13 -7.56 -17.92 29.37
N LEU A 14 -6.96 -16.87 28.83
CA LEU A 14 -5.63 -16.42 29.22
C LEU A 14 -5.61 -15.97 30.69
N GLU A 15 -6.61 -15.19 31.12
CA GLU A 15 -6.79 -14.77 32.51
C GLU A 15 -6.93 -15.97 33.47
N ARG A 16 -7.74 -16.97 33.12
CA ARG A 16 -7.91 -18.21 33.92
C ARG A 16 -6.64 -19.06 33.99
N ARG A 17 -5.84 -19.11 32.92
CA ARG A 17 -4.53 -19.79 32.94
C ARG A 17 -3.47 -19.03 33.76
N ILE A 18 -3.64 -17.72 33.94
CA ILE A 18 -2.79 -16.86 34.77
C ILE A 18 -3.11 -17.01 36.27
N GLU A 19 -4.35 -17.34 36.62
CA GLU A 19 -4.78 -17.55 38.02
C GLU A 19 -4.26 -18.86 38.65
N ALA A 20 -3.91 -19.87 37.85
CA ALA A 20 -3.53 -21.20 38.33
C ALA A 20 -2.06 -21.35 38.78
N ASP A 21 -1.25 -20.28 38.79
CA ASP A 21 0.21 -20.35 39.03
C ASP A 21 0.68 -19.18 39.94
N GLU A 22 0.63 -19.39 41.26
CA GLU A 22 0.74 -18.34 42.29
C GLU A 22 2.08 -17.58 42.31
N LYS A 23 3.17 -18.13 41.75
CA LYS A 23 4.50 -17.46 41.71
C LYS A 23 4.82 -16.73 40.40
N GLY A 24 4.06 -16.96 39.31
CA GLY A 24 4.21 -16.25 38.02
C GLY A 24 3.35 -14.98 37.87
N SER A 25 2.53 -14.69 38.88
CA SER A 25 1.34 -13.83 38.82
C SER A 25 1.61 -12.33 38.53
N LYS A 26 2.75 -11.74 38.95
CA LYS A 26 3.04 -10.31 38.69
C LYS A 26 3.58 -10.02 37.29
N ILE A 27 4.43 -10.89 36.74
CA ILE A 27 5.03 -10.71 35.41
C ILE A 27 4.00 -11.03 34.33
N ARG A 28 3.20 -12.10 34.52
CA ARG A 28 2.17 -12.50 33.54
C ARG A 28 0.98 -11.54 33.49
N LYS A 29 0.56 -10.93 34.61
CA LYS A 29 -0.44 -9.83 34.63
C LYS A 29 0.09 -8.57 33.91
N LYS A 30 1.38 -8.26 34.02
CA LYS A 30 2.02 -7.17 33.24
C LYS A 30 2.07 -7.47 31.75
N ILE A 31 2.30 -8.73 31.34
CA ILE A 31 2.29 -9.16 29.93
C ILE A 31 0.88 -9.08 29.34
N ALA A 32 -0.16 -9.53 30.05
CA ALA A 32 -1.55 -9.43 29.57
C ALA A 32 -2.01 -7.97 29.40
N ALA A 33 -1.69 -7.09 30.37
CA ALA A 33 -1.92 -5.65 30.24
C ALA A 33 -1.07 -5.03 29.12
N GLY A 34 0.16 -5.51 28.93
CA GLY A 34 1.07 -5.14 27.85
C GLY A 34 0.50 -5.47 26.47
N ILE A 35 -0.02 -6.68 26.26
CA ILE A 35 -0.60 -7.12 24.98
C ILE A 35 -1.73 -6.18 24.53
N LYS A 36 -2.59 -5.71 25.44
CA LYS A 36 -3.64 -4.74 25.10
C LYS A 36 -3.06 -3.40 24.62
N GLN A 37 -1.97 -2.94 25.24
CA GLN A 37 -1.29 -1.71 24.83
C GLN A 37 -0.54 -1.89 23.50
N ILE A 38 0.10 -3.04 23.29
CA ILE A 38 0.73 -3.42 22.02
C ILE A 38 -0.30 -3.49 20.89
N LYS A 39 -1.49 -4.05 21.15
CA LYS A 39 -2.62 -4.05 20.20
C LYS A 39 -3.00 -2.63 19.79
N GLY A 40 -3.00 -1.68 20.71
CA GLY A 40 -3.25 -0.27 20.40
C GLY A 40 -2.19 0.40 19.51
N ILE A 41 -1.02 -0.23 19.31
CA ILE A 41 0.10 0.32 18.52
C ILE A 41 0.19 -0.35 17.16
N PHE A 42 0.20 -1.69 17.15
CA PHE A 42 0.35 -2.49 15.95
C PHE A 42 -1.00 -2.82 15.29
N GLY A 43 -2.12 -2.39 15.91
CA GLY A 43 -3.46 -2.67 15.44
C GLY A 43 -3.84 -4.13 15.68
N GLU A 44 -4.04 -4.88 14.59
CA GLU A 44 -4.42 -6.28 14.68
C GLU A 44 -3.22 -7.16 15.07
N LEU A 45 -3.26 -7.75 16.26
CA LEU A 45 -2.28 -8.76 16.69
C LEU A 45 -2.79 -10.15 16.33
N ILE A 46 -1.99 -10.88 15.56
CA ILE A 46 -2.30 -12.22 15.10
C ILE A 46 -1.69 -13.23 16.07
N LYS A 47 -2.53 -14.15 16.57
CA LYS A 47 -2.09 -15.27 17.41
C LYS A 47 -1.86 -16.49 16.54
N LEU A 48 -0.63 -16.99 16.53
CA LEU A 48 -0.18 -18.09 15.70
C LEU A 48 0.20 -19.27 16.60
N GLN A 49 -0.47 -20.41 16.44
CA GLN A 49 -0.12 -21.65 17.13
C GLN A 49 0.84 -22.45 16.25
N PHE A 50 1.86 -23.04 16.86
CA PHE A 50 2.82 -23.87 16.14
C PHE A 50 3.40 -24.96 17.06
N ASP A 51 3.97 -26.00 16.46
CA ASP A 51 4.57 -27.14 17.15
C ASP A 51 5.94 -27.48 16.55
N SER A 52 6.41 -28.71 16.74
CA SER A 52 7.70 -29.16 16.21
C SER A 52 7.80 -29.09 14.68
N LYS A 53 6.69 -28.96 13.94
CA LYS A 53 6.70 -28.75 12.48
C LYS A 53 7.08 -27.32 12.07
N GLY A 54 7.13 -26.39 13.02
CA GLY A 54 7.41 -24.98 12.74
C GLY A 54 6.17 -24.21 12.26
N LEU A 55 6.41 -23.05 11.65
CA LEU A 55 5.39 -22.11 11.19
C LEU A 55 5.91 -21.28 10.01
N VAL A 56 5.04 -21.00 9.05
CA VAL A 56 5.23 -19.93 8.07
C VAL A 56 3.98 -19.05 8.09
N HIS A 57 4.17 -17.77 8.38
CA HIS A 57 3.09 -16.78 8.39
C HIS A 57 3.46 -15.59 7.51
N HIS A 58 2.65 -15.33 6.49
CA HIS A 58 2.79 -14.18 5.60
C HIS A 58 1.70 -13.15 5.87
N CYS A 59 2.09 -11.93 6.20
CA CYS A 59 1.19 -10.80 6.38
C CYS A 59 0.89 -10.15 5.04
N SER A 60 -0.23 -10.51 4.42
CA SER A 60 -0.62 -9.96 3.11
C SER A 60 -0.67 -8.43 3.10
N LYS A 61 -1.05 -7.81 4.23
CA LYS A 61 -1.14 -6.34 4.40
C LYS A 61 0.18 -5.61 4.19
N THR A 62 1.27 -6.19 4.65
CA THR A 62 2.57 -5.50 4.71
C THR A 62 3.66 -6.20 3.90
N GLY A 63 3.43 -7.45 3.48
CA GLY A 63 4.39 -8.32 2.82
C GLY A 63 5.39 -8.99 3.77
N VAL A 64 5.35 -8.69 5.07
CA VAL A 64 6.26 -9.29 6.06
C VAL A 64 5.96 -10.78 6.22
N THR A 65 7.01 -11.60 6.27
CA THR A 65 6.88 -13.05 6.53
C THR A 65 7.67 -13.44 7.78
N LEU A 66 6.99 -14.16 8.69
CA LEU A 66 7.58 -14.81 9.86
C LEU A 66 7.72 -16.30 9.59
N ILE A 67 8.92 -16.84 9.77
CA ILE A 67 9.19 -18.28 9.72
C ILE A 67 9.73 -18.75 11.06
N ILE A 68 9.11 -19.78 11.63
CA ILE A 68 9.66 -20.54 12.75
C ILE A 68 10.10 -21.89 12.19
N PRO A 69 11.40 -22.21 12.17
CA PRO A 69 11.88 -23.43 11.54
C PRO A 69 11.34 -24.71 12.19
N GLU A 70 11.26 -25.78 11.41
CA GLU A 70 10.98 -27.12 11.93
C GLU A 70 12.00 -27.50 13.02
N GLY A 71 11.50 -28.06 14.13
CA GLY A 71 12.28 -28.46 15.28
C GLY A 71 12.75 -27.31 16.18
N ALA A 72 12.29 -26.07 15.94
CA ALA A 72 12.57 -24.92 16.81
C ALA A 72 11.95 -25.05 18.21
N VAL A 73 10.94 -25.93 18.36
CA VAL A 73 10.28 -26.25 19.63
C VAL A 73 10.01 -27.75 19.74
N GLN A 74 9.95 -28.27 20.97
CA GLN A 74 9.59 -29.67 21.26
C GLN A 74 8.14 -29.82 21.73
N GLN A 75 7.57 -28.75 22.30
CA GLN A 75 6.18 -28.69 22.74
C GLN A 75 5.45 -27.56 22.00
N PRO A 76 4.11 -27.66 21.83
CA PRO A 76 3.32 -26.60 21.19
C PRO A 76 3.54 -25.23 21.84
N ALA A 77 3.57 -24.20 21.01
CA ALA A 77 3.82 -22.82 21.40
C ALA A 77 2.91 -21.82 20.70
N THR A 78 2.92 -20.60 21.22
CA THR A 78 2.21 -19.47 20.65
C THR A 78 3.17 -18.36 20.28
N ALA A 79 3.04 -17.85 19.06
CA ALA A 79 3.59 -16.57 18.66
C ALA A 79 2.45 -15.54 18.56
N TRP A 80 2.68 -14.32 19.05
CA TRP A 80 1.87 -13.15 18.76
C TRP A 80 2.65 -12.29 17.79
N PHE A 81 2.00 -11.80 16.75
CA PHE A 81 2.64 -11.11 15.64
C PHE A 81 1.86 -9.85 15.30
N GLY A 82 2.57 -8.72 15.18
CA GLY A 82 2.01 -7.42 14.82
C GLY A 82 2.95 -6.67 13.89
N VAL A 83 2.39 -5.96 12.92
CA VAL A 83 3.16 -5.16 11.97
C VAL A 83 2.46 -3.84 11.74
N CYS A 84 3.20 -2.75 11.76
CA CYS A 84 2.69 -1.44 11.39
C CYS A 84 3.76 -0.60 10.68
N PRO A 85 3.35 0.38 9.85
CA PRO A 85 4.30 1.22 9.11
C PRO A 85 4.94 2.31 9.98
N PHE A 86 4.23 2.82 10.99
CA PHE A 86 4.70 3.85 11.91
C PHE A 86 3.78 3.95 13.14
N SER A 87 4.25 4.60 14.21
CA SER A 87 3.47 4.90 15.40
C SER A 87 4.07 6.06 16.19
N THR A 88 3.23 6.84 16.87
CA THR A 88 3.67 7.87 17.83
C THR A 88 4.47 7.33 19.02
N LYS A 89 4.42 6.00 19.21
CA LYS A 89 5.14 5.30 20.28
C LYS A 89 6.56 4.92 19.91
N PHE A 90 6.97 5.07 18.66
CA PHE A 90 8.31 4.72 18.20
C PHE A 90 9.26 5.91 18.29
N LYS A 91 10.51 5.65 18.69
CA LYS A 91 11.60 6.63 18.73
C LYS A 91 12.82 6.02 18.06
N PHE A 92 13.17 6.56 16.89
CA PHE A 92 14.26 6.07 16.04
C PHE A 92 15.54 6.93 16.13
N GLY A 93 15.50 8.08 16.81
CA GLY A 93 16.65 8.98 16.87
C GLY A 93 16.99 9.55 15.50
N ASP A 94 18.17 9.23 14.97
CA ASP A 94 18.68 9.75 13.69
C ASP A 94 18.41 8.87 12.48
N TYR A 95 17.64 7.80 12.67
CA TYR A 95 17.38 6.78 11.65
C TYR A 95 15.97 6.89 11.08
N VAL A 96 15.83 6.58 9.79
CA VAL A 96 14.54 6.45 9.09
C VAL A 96 14.29 4.96 8.83
N PRO A 97 13.19 4.37 9.33
CA PRO A 97 12.85 2.98 9.03
C PRO A 97 12.49 2.83 7.55
N ILE A 98 13.11 1.85 6.89
CA ILE A 98 12.92 1.56 5.45
C ILE A 98 12.13 0.26 5.20
N THR A 99 11.77 -0.44 6.28
CA THR A 99 10.87 -1.61 6.28
C THR A 99 9.72 -1.37 7.25
N PRO A 100 8.61 -2.14 7.16
CA PRO A 100 7.61 -2.16 8.22
C PRO A 100 8.22 -2.45 9.61
N ILE A 101 7.63 -1.90 10.66
CA ILE A 101 8.01 -2.21 12.04
C ILE A 101 7.26 -3.46 12.46
N VAL A 102 8.01 -4.48 12.88
CA VAL A 102 7.48 -5.77 13.30
C VAL A 102 7.64 -5.88 14.81
N TRP A 103 6.58 -6.30 15.48
CA TRP A 103 6.66 -6.84 16.83
C TRP A 103 6.22 -8.29 16.76
N VAL A 104 6.97 -9.15 17.42
CA VAL A 104 6.53 -10.51 17.65
C VAL A 104 6.69 -10.78 19.14
N TYR A 105 6.13 -11.86 19.64
CA TYR A 105 6.37 -12.39 20.98
C TYR A 105 6.11 -13.90 20.93
N ILE A 106 7.02 -14.72 21.44
CA ILE A 106 6.82 -16.17 21.58
C ILE A 106 6.85 -16.50 23.06
N ASP A 107 5.88 -17.30 23.50
CA ASP A 107 5.72 -17.69 24.91
C ASP A 107 6.79 -18.65 25.45
N GLN A 108 7.76 -19.05 24.62
CA GLN A 108 8.89 -19.88 25.00
C GLN A 108 10.15 -19.61 24.17
N LYS A 109 11.28 -20.10 24.66
CA LYS A 109 12.57 -20.00 23.96
C LYS A 109 12.62 -20.99 22.80
N LEU A 110 13.13 -20.54 21.65
CA LEU A 110 13.36 -21.40 20.50
C LEU A 110 14.75 -22.06 20.55
N THR A 111 14.85 -23.30 20.07
CA THR A 111 16.12 -24.02 19.85
C THR A 111 16.79 -23.66 18.53
N LYS A 112 16.02 -23.11 17.58
CA LYS A 112 16.49 -22.55 16.30
C LYS A 112 15.91 -21.12 16.16
N PRO A 113 16.69 -20.15 15.66
CA PRO A 113 16.20 -18.79 15.47
C PRO A 113 14.98 -18.75 14.57
N ALA A 114 14.00 -17.88 14.88
CA ALA A 114 12.98 -17.50 13.92
C ALA A 114 13.59 -16.60 12.84
N GLU A 115 12.98 -16.58 11.67
CA GLU A 115 13.37 -15.74 10.55
C GLU A 115 12.28 -14.72 10.25
N LEU A 116 12.69 -13.49 9.96
CA LEU A 116 11.82 -12.43 9.49
C LEU A 116 12.29 -11.96 8.12
N TYR A 117 11.35 -11.93 7.18
CA TYR A 117 11.53 -11.37 5.85
C TYR A 117 10.77 -10.06 5.78
N LEU A 118 11.50 -8.98 5.51
CA LEU A 118 11.02 -7.60 5.59
C LEU A 118 11.12 -6.97 4.19
N PRO A 119 9.98 -6.64 3.57
CA PRO A 119 9.99 -5.95 2.28
C PRO A 119 10.45 -4.49 2.45
N HIS A 120 11.07 -3.96 1.42
CA HIS A 120 11.50 -2.56 1.33
C HIS A 120 11.32 -2.04 -0.09
N ASN A 121 11.48 -0.73 -0.25
CA ASN A 121 11.49 -0.09 -1.55
C ASN A 121 12.84 0.56 -1.90
N ILE A 122 13.91 0.28 -1.16
CA ILE A 122 15.26 0.78 -1.50
C ILE A 122 15.85 0.05 -2.71
N ASN A 123 16.51 0.78 -3.62
CA ASN A 123 17.31 0.18 -4.69
C ASN A 123 18.64 -0.38 -4.14
N ILE A 124 18.64 -1.66 -3.79
CA ILE A 124 19.84 -2.33 -3.23
C ILE A 124 20.98 -2.41 -4.24
N GLY A 125 20.69 -2.49 -5.54
CA GLY A 125 21.69 -2.68 -6.59
C GLY A 125 22.72 -1.55 -6.67
N THR A 126 22.35 -0.35 -6.25
CA THR A 126 23.21 0.84 -6.22
C THR A 126 23.56 1.30 -4.81
N THR A 127 23.03 0.66 -3.77
CA THR A 127 23.19 1.09 -2.36
C THR A 127 24.23 0.24 -1.64
N MET A 128 25.15 0.89 -0.91
CA MET A 128 26.15 0.19 -0.11
C MET A 128 25.51 -0.50 1.10
N LYS A 129 25.79 -1.80 1.28
CA LYS A 129 25.19 -2.63 2.34
C LYS A 129 25.45 -2.13 3.76
N ASN A 130 26.55 -1.43 4.00
CA ASN A 130 26.90 -0.88 5.31
C ASN A 130 26.03 0.32 5.74
N LEU A 131 25.19 0.85 4.86
CA LEU A 131 24.25 1.92 5.18
C LEU A 131 22.96 1.42 5.87
N PHE A 132 22.72 0.11 5.84
CA PHE A 132 21.55 -0.51 6.45
C PHE A 132 21.84 -0.91 7.90
N ILE A 133 20.92 -0.53 8.78
CA ILE A 133 21.06 -0.70 10.22
C ILE A 133 19.87 -1.48 10.74
N HIS A 134 20.15 -2.56 11.47
CA HIS A 134 19.13 -3.31 12.18
C HIS A 134 18.82 -2.64 13.52
N LEU A 135 17.60 -2.12 13.65
CA LEU A 135 17.12 -1.49 14.86
C LEU A 135 16.22 -2.44 15.65
N THR A 136 16.38 -2.44 16.97
CA THR A 136 15.52 -3.19 17.89
C THR A 136 15.10 -2.33 19.08
N ALA A 137 13.90 -2.57 19.62
CA ALA A 137 13.41 -1.93 20.82
C ALA A 137 12.82 -2.95 21.79
N SER A 138 13.33 -2.98 23.04
CA SER A 138 12.82 -3.88 24.08
C SER A 138 11.42 -3.49 24.55
N ASP A 139 10.57 -4.51 24.75
CA ASP A 139 9.25 -4.37 25.36
C ASP A 139 9.30 -3.76 26.77
N GLN A 140 10.39 -3.98 27.52
CA GLN A 140 10.53 -3.45 28.87
C GLN A 140 10.51 -1.91 28.89
N ASN A 141 11.21 -1.28 27.94
CA ASN A 141 11.21 0.18 27.82
C ASN A 141 9.80 0.69 27.51
N PHE A 142 9.05 -0.02 26.67
CA PHE A 142 7.67 0.33 26.38
C PHE A 142 6.78 0.20 27.61
N LEU A 143 6.87 -0.90 28.34
CA LEU A 143 6.07 -1.14 29.55
C LEU A 143 6.35 -0.12 30.67
N GLU A 144 7.57 0.43 30.74
CA GLU A 144 7.95 1.42 31.75
C GLU A 144 7.68 2.87 31.32
N LYS A 145 7.97 3.21 30.06
CA LYS A 145 8.00 4.60 29.57
C LYS A 145 6.91 4.91 28.55
N GLY A 146 6.10 3.91 28.18
CA GLY A 146 5.05 4.02 27.17
C GLY A 146 5.56 4.29 25.75
N LYS A 147 6.84 4.06 25.47
CA LYS A 147 7.49 4.28 24.16
C LYS A 147 8.52 3.19 23.87
N PHE A 148 8.61 2.79 22.61
CA PHE A 148 9.68 1.96 22.09
C PHE A 148 10.87 2.84 21.71
N LEU A 149 11.98 2.65 22.41
CA LEU A 149 13.26 3.28 22.08
C LEU A 149 14.07 2.30 21.23
N PHE A 150 14.15 2.58 19.94
CA PHE A 150 14.92 1.77 19.00
C PHE A 150 16.41 2.10 19.12
N THR A 151 17.22 1.06 19.17
CA THR A 151 18.68 1.14 19.24
C THR A 151 19.30 0.21 18.20
N CYS A 152 20.51 0.57 17.74
CA CYS A 152 21.28 -0.30 16.87
C CYS A 152 21.55 -1.65 17.54
N SER A 153 21.50 -2.72 16.74
CA SER A 153 21.84 -4.05 17.18
C SER A 153 22.83 -4.69 16.23
N ASN A 154 23.59 -5.66 16.73
CA ASN A 154 24.59 -6.39 15.95
C ASN A 154 24.02 -7.66 15.30
N VAL A 155 22.68 -7.74 15.15
CA VAL A 155 22.03 -8.88 14.52
C VAL A 155 22.44 -8.94 13.05
N LYS A 156 22.85 -10.13 12.59
CA LYS A 156 23.20 -10.34 11.20
C LYS A 156 21.94 -10.23 10.33
N MET A 157 22.09 -9.49 9.24
CA MET A 157 21.05 -9.27 8.25
C MET A 157 21.57 -9.71 6.89
N GLU A 158 20.74 -10.45 6.17
CA GLU A 158 20.94 -10.77 4.77
C GLU A 158 20.08 -9.82 3.94
N VAL A 159 20.61 -9.39 2.80
CA VAL A 159 19.97 -8.40 1.93
C VAL A 159 19.86 -8.99 0.54
N ASP A 160 18.63 -9.12 0.07
CA ASP A 160 18.25 -9.39 -1.32
C ASP A 160 17.67 -8.12 -1.95
N SER A 161 17.52 -8.11 -3.26
CA SER A 161 16.95 -7.04 -4.08
C SER A 161 15.57 -6.55 -3.63
N GLU A 162 14.73 -7.44 -3.08
CA GLU A 162 13.34 -7.12 -2.70
C GLU A 162 13.07 -7.24 -1.20
N MET A 163 13.97 -7.86 -0.43
CA MET A 163 13.74 -8.20 0.97
C MET A 163 15.02 -8.18 1.81
N PHE A 164 14.86 -7.76 3.06
CA PHE A 164 15.81 -8.04 4.13
C PHE A 164 15.41 -9.31 4.87
N LYS A 165 16.37 -10.17 5.18
CA LYS A 165 16.20 -11.30 6.07
C LYS A 165 16.98 -11.05 7.37
N THR A 166 16.29 -11.17 8.50
CA THR A 166 16.89 -11.09 9.84
C THR A 166 16.49 -12.29 10.68
N PHE A 167 17.29 -12.58 11.70
CA PHE A 167 17.09 -13.70 12.62
C PHE A 167 16.73 -13.20 14.00
N CYS A 168 15.77 -13.86 14.64
CA CYS A 168 15.30 -13.45 15.96
C CYS A 168 15.14 -14.65 16.90
N ASP A 169 15.87 -14.60 18.02
CA ASP A 169 15.88 -15.67 19.04
C ASP A 169 14.80 -15.48 20.11
N HIS A 170 14.49 -14.22 20.41
CA HIS A 170 13.49 -13.82 21.39
C HIS A 170 13.06 -12.41 21.09
N PHE A 171 11.81 -12.12 21.36
CA PHE A 171 11.09 -11.17 20.58
C PHE A 171 10.85 -9.83 21.30
N CYS A 172 11.07 -8.77 20.52
CA CYS A 172 10.98 -7.35 20.79
C CYS A 172 10.40 -6.68 19.52
N SER A 173 10.46 -5.35 19.40
CA SER A 173 10.16 -4.70 18.11
C SER A 173 11.42 -4.54 17.24
N TYR A 174 11.28 -4.65 15.92
CA TYR A 174 12.38 -4.59 14.95
C TYR A 174 12.00 -3.85 13.67
N CYS A 175 13.00 -3.24 13.03
CA CYS A 175 12.94 -2.81 11.64
C CYS A 175 14.37 -2.67 11.08
N VAL A 176 14.47 -2.54 9.76
CA VAL A 176 15.68 -2.07 9.10
C VAL A 176 15.53 -0.58 8.84
N ALA A 177 16.61 0.16 9.05
CA ALA A 177 16.64 1.61 8.90
C ALA A 177 17.93 2.07 8.21
N MET A 178 17.94 3.36 7.84
CA MET A 178 19.12 4.07 7.34
C MET A 178 19.28 5.37 8.11
N GLU A 179 20.50 5.89 8.21
CA GLU A 179 20.71 7.26 8.67
C GLU A 179 20.01 8.26 7.75
N LYS A 180 19.48 9.35 8.32
CA LYS A 180 18.72 10.39 7.59
C LYS A 180 19.40 10.86 6.30
N ASN A 181 20.69 11.16 6.34
CA ASN A 181 21.41 11.67 5.17
C ASN A 181 21.59 10.59 4.10
N ALA A 182 21.86 9.35 4.51
CA ALA A 182 21.94 8.22 3.61
C ALA A 182 20.58 7.96 2.95
N TYR A 183 19.48 7.97 3.73
CA TYR A 183 18.13 7.80 3.21
C TYR A 183 17.76 8.82 2.12
N LYS A 184 18.09 10.10 2.34
CA LYS A 184 17.80 11.18 1.38
C LYS A 184 18.46 10.96 0.02
N GLY A 185 19.73 10.56 0.01
CA GLY A 185 20.50 10.33 -1.23
C GLY A 185 20.32 8.94 -1.85
N THR A 186 19.50 8.09 -1.26
CA THR A 186 19.31 6.71 -1.73
C THR A 186 18.13 6.64 -2.70
N GLN A 187 18.36 6.06 -3.87
CA GLN A 187 17.31 5.83 -4.87
C GLN A 187 16.32 4.77 -4.37
N LYS A 188 15.04 4.99 -4.67
CA LYS A 188 13.93 4.16 -4.21
C LYS A 188 13.10 3.69 -5.39
N HIS A 189 12.51 2.51 -5.25
CA HIS A 189 11.51 1.95 -6.14
C HIS A 189 10.12 2.49 -5.78
N TYR A 190 9.41 2.92 -6.82
CA TYR A 190 8.03 3.34 -6.76
C TYR A 190 7.21 2.50 -7.75
N MET A 191 5.90 2.64 -7.67
CA MET A 191 4.95 2.02 -8.57
C MET A 191 4.09 3.10 -9.21
N ILE A 192 3.77 2.92 -10.49
CA ILE A 192 2.69 3.64 -11.17
C ILE A 192 1.58 2.63 -11.46
N ALA A 193 0.41 2.86 -10.89
CA ALA A 193 -0.81 2.16 -11.23
C ALA A 193 -1.61 2.98 -12.23
N MET A 194 -2.03 2.34 -13.31
CA MET A 194 -3.05 2.89 -14.22
C MET A 194 -4.40 2.31 -13.81
N ALA A 195 -5.35 3.20 -13.52
CA ALA A 195 -6.72 2.86 -13.18
C ALA A 195 -7.67 3.50 -14.20
N GLU A 196 -8.68 2.75 -14.62
CA GLU A 196 -9.64 3.18 -15.64
C GLU A 196 -11.07 3.00 -15.15
N LYS A 197 -11.94 3.94 -15.54
CA LYS A 197 -13.38 3.86 -15.35
C LYS A 197 -14.08 4.35 -16.62
N GLN A 198 -15.10 3.63 -17.07
CA GLN A 198 -15.94 4.07 -18.19
C GLN A 198 -17.29 4.52 -17.65
N GLU A 199 -17.70 5.74 -17.97
CA GLU A 199 -19.06 6.23 -17.72
C GLU A 199 -19.58 6.87 -19.02
N ASP A 200 -20.69 6.36 -19.54
CA ASP A 200 -21.30 6.82 -20.79
C ASP A 200 -20.25 6.97 -21.91
N GLU A 201 -20.06 8.19 -22.40
CA GLU A 201 -19.15 8.55 -23.48
C GLU A 201 -17.74 8.93 -22.99
N THR A 202 -17.45 8.81 -21.69
CA THR A 202 -16.21 9.27 -21.07
C THR A 202 -15.41 8.11 -20.45
N THR A 203 -14.13 8.03 -20.81
CA THR A 203 -13.14 7.18 -20.15
C THR A 203 -12.33 8.04 -19.18
N PHE A 204 -12.37 7.71 -17.90
CA PHE A 204 -11.51 8.27 -16.86
C PHE A 204 -10.26 7.42 -16.74
N VAL A 205 -9.10 8.07 -16.68
CA VAL A 205 -7.80 7.41 -16.59
C VAL A 205 -6.96 8.11 -15.52
N ASP A 206 -6.63 7.37 -14.47
CA ASP A 206 -5.74 7.82 -13.42
C ASP A 206 -4.40 7.09 -13.50
N PHE A 207 -3.30 7.83 -13.31
CA PHE A 207 -1.97 7.28 -13.09
C PHE A 207 -1.49 7.66 -11.70
N CYS A 208 -1.62 6.75 -10.73
CA CYS A 208 -1.23 6.98 -9.34
C CYS A 208 0.18 6.47 -9.06
N CYS A 209 1.03 7.34 -8.50
CA CYS A 209 2.39 7.04 -8.12
C CYS A 209 2.51 6.83 -6.61
N PHE A 210 3.09 5.71 -6.19
CA PHE A 210 3.21 5.36 -4.76
C PHE A 210 4.46 4.53 -4.48
N PRO A 211 4.96 4.48 -3.22
CA PRO A 211 6.11 3.65 -2.87
C PRO A 211 5.88 2.18 -3.22
N CYS A 212 6.91 1.48 -3.69
CA CYS A 212 6.84 0.04 -3.98
C CYS A 212 6.81 -0.80 -2.68
N GLN A 213 5.72 -0.66 -1.93
CA GLN A 213 5.47 -1.35 -0.67
C GLN A 213 4.04 -1.94 -0.69
N MET A 214 3.87 -3.13 -0.11
CA MET A 214 2.60 -3.85 -0.17
C MET A 214 1.46 -3.08 0.51
N GLY A 215 1.74 -2.39 1.62
CA GLY A 215 0.75 -1.56 2.31
C GLY A 215 0.20 -0.44 1.43
N CYS A 216 1.09 0.29 0.73
CA CYS A 216 0.70 1.34 -0.22
C CYS A 216 -0.11 0.77 -1.39
N LYS A 217 0.31 -0.38 -1.94
CA LYS A 217 -0.45 -1.06 -3.01
C LYS A 217 -1.87 -1.40 -2.57
N GLN A 218 -2.06 -1.91 -1.36
CA GLN A 218 -3.39 -2.25 -0.85
C GLN A 218 -4.27 -1.03 -0.62
N LEU A 219 -3.70 0.07 -0.08
CA LEU A 219 -4.41 1.33 0.06
C LEU A 219 -4.93 1.83 -1.29
N VAL A 220 -4.05 1.90 -2.30
CA VAL A 220 -4.40 2.36 -3.65
C VAL A 220 -5.44 1.45 -4.31
N MET A 221 -5.29 0.13 -4.18
CA MET A 221 -6.28 -0.83 -4.66
C MET A 221 -7.66 -0.62 -4.02
N LYS A 222 -7.70 -0.31 -2.72
CA LYS A 222 -8.94 -0.04 -2.01
C LYS A 222 -9.58 1.26 -2.49
N GLN A 223 -8.83 2.36 -2.55
CA GLN A 223 -9.33 3.66 -3.01
C GLN A 223 -9.99 3.57 -4.38
N TYR A 224 -9.31 2.95 -5.36
CA TYR A 224 -9.89 2.80 -6.70
C TYR A 224 -11.11 1.88 -6.72
N LYS A 225 -11.10 0.81 -5.92
CA LYS A 225 -12.28 -0.05 -5.80
C LYS A 225 -13.48 0.68 -5.21
N ASP A 226 -13.26 1.53 -4.20
CA ASP A 226 -14.32 2.30 -3.54
C ASP A 226 -14.92 3.38 -4.49
N GLU A 227 -14.18 3.78 -5.53
CA GLU A 227 -14.61 4.72 -6.59
C GLU A 227 -15.03 4.04 -7.91
N ASP A 228 -15.15 2.71 -7.92
CA ASP A 228 -15.51 1.87 -9.09
C ASP A 228 -14.53 1.96 -10.28
N PHE A 229 -13.25 2.24 -10.01
CA PHE A 229 -12.16 2.13 -10.97
C PHE A 229 -11.56 0.73 -11.02
N ALA A 230 -11.14 0.30 -12.21
CA ALA A 230 -10.39 -0.92 -12.43
C ALA A 230 -8.90 -0.61 -12.64
N ILE A 231 -8.01 -1.18 -11.84
CA ILE A 231 -6.56 -1.11 -12.09
C ILE A 231 -6.21 -2.06 -13.23
N SER A 232 -5.81 -1.51 -14.37
CA SER A 232 -5.49 -2.27 -15.58
C SER A 232 -3.99 -2.46 -15.81
N ASN A 233 -3.15 -1.61 -15.21
CA ASN A 233 -1.70 -1.74 -15.30
C ASN A 233 -1.00 -1.35 -14.00
N LEU A 234 0.15 -1.96 -13.75
CA LEU A 234 0.99 -1.68 -12.60
C LEU A 234 2.47 -1.85 -12.99
N LYS A 235 3.25 -0.77 -12.92
CA LYS A 235 4.67 -0.75 -13.33
C LYS A 235 5.56 -0.25 -12.21
N SER A 236 6.69 -0.93 -11.99
CA SER A 236 7.73 -0.42 -11.10
C SER A 236 8.58 0.62 -11.82
N ILE A 237 8.91 1.69 -11.12
CA ILE A 237 9.71 2.80 -11.61
C ILE A 237 10.75 3.21 -10.56
N MET A 238 11.72 4.00 -10.99
CA MET A 238 12.53 4.83 -10.11
C MET A 238 12.61 6.20 -10.76
N PHE A 239 12.49 7.24 -9.94
CA PHE A 239 12.76 8.61 -10.37
C PHE A 239 14.22 8.71 -10.86
N ASP A 240 14.44 9.57 -11.84
CA ASP A 240 15.78 10.02 -12.20
C ASP A 240 16.31 11.06 -11.19
N ASP A 241 17.43 11.69 -11.51
CA ASP A 241 18.11 12.62 -10.61
C ASP A 241 17.35 13.95 -10.43
N GLU A 242 16.41 14.29 -11.31
CA GLU A 242 15.59 15.51 -11.19
C GLU A 242 14.45 15.30 -10.18
N GLY A 243 14.01 14.05 -10.00
CA GLY A 243 13.04 13.70 -8.97
C GLY A 243 11.62 14.19 -9.28
N SER A 244 11.31 14.52 -10.54
CA SER A 244 10.00 14.96 -11.02
C SER A 244 9.53 14.05 -12.15
N LEU A 245 8.30 13.56 -12.05
CA LEU A 245 7.65 12.71 -13.05
C LEU A 245 6.62 13.54 -13.81
N SER A 246 6.54 13.42 -15.13
CA SER A 246 5.49 14.03 -15.94
C SER A 246 4.96 13.05 -16.99
N ALA A 247 3.75 13.30 -17.51
CA ALA A 247 3.10 12.43 -18.48
C ALA A 247 2.65 13.21 -19.72
N ALA A 248 2.97 12.67 -20.90
CA ALA A 248 2.51 13.15 -22.20
C ALA A 248 1.84 12.01 -22.98
N PHE A 249 1.09 12.32 -24.03
CA PHE A 249 0.39 11.30 -24.82
C PHE A 249 0.85 11.25 -26.28
N ASP A 250 0.88 10.02 -26.83
CA ASP A 250 1.17 9.74 -28.24
C ASP A 250 0.07 8.81 -28.83
N PRO A 251 -0.75 9.27 -29.79
CA PRO A 251 -0.77 10.64 -30.33
C PRO A 251 -1.31 11.65 -29.33
N ASP A 252 -0.92 12.91 -29.48
CA ASP A 252 -1.39 13.99 -28.59
C ASP A 252 -2.90 14.25 -28.79
N SER A 253 -3.36 14.23 -30.04
CA SER A 253 -4.78 14.37 -30.40
C SER A 253 -5.33 13.06 -30.95
N VAL A 254 -6.53 12.67 -30.53
CA VAL A 254 -7.16 11.42 -30.96
C VAL A 254 -8.46 11.74 -31.71
N PRO A 255 -8.61 11.35 -32.99
CA PRO A 255 -9.81 11.64 -33.75
C PRO A 255 -11.10 11.17 -33.05
N GLY A 256 -12.04 12.08 -32.85
CA GLY A 256 -13.34 11.81 -32.21
C GLY A 256 -13.36 11.91 -30.70
N TRP A 257 -12.20 12.13 -30.07
CA TRP A 257 -12.04 12.22 -28.62
C TRP A 257 -11.47 13.58 -28.21
N GLU A 258 -12.00 14.15 -27.14
CA GLU A 258 -11.40 15.27 -26.42
C GLU A 258 -10.72 14.74 -25.16
N ARG A 259 -9.50 15.22 -24.87
CA ARG A 259 -8.79 14.89 -23.64
C ARG A 259 -8.72 16.13 -22.75
N ASP A 260 -9.12 15.98 -21.50
CA ASP A 260 -9.00 17.02 -20.48
C ASP A 260 -8.30 16.49 -19.22
N HIS A 261 -7.77 17.40 -18.40
CA HIS A 261 -7.14 17.12 -17.11
C HIS A 261 -8.16 17.37 -16.00
N ASN A 262 -8.66 16.32 -15.37
CA ASN A 262 -9.73 16.42 -14.39
C ASN A 262 -9.22 16.11 -12.97
N GLY A 263 -8.64 17.10 -12.27
CA GLY A 263 -8.16 16.91 -10.89
C GLY A 263 -7.40 18.09 -10.27
N PHE A 264 -7.02 17.95 -8.98
CA PHE A 264 -6.08 18.87 -8.32
C PHE A 264 -4.75 18.87 -9.08
N HIS A 265 -4.35 20.04 -9.57
CA HIS A 265 -3.32 20.21 -10.58
C HIS A 265 -1.93 19.74 -10.09
N THR A 266 -1.39 18.70 -10.72
CA THR A 266 0.04 18.37 -10.70
C THR A 266 0.44 18.07 -12.15
N GLU A 267 0.99 19.06 -12.85
CA GLU A 267 1.64 18.83 -14.16
C GLU A 267 2.83 17.86 -14.00
N GLU A 268 3.40 17.86 -12.80
CA GLU A 268 4.51 17.00 -12.38
C GLU A 268 4.22 16.41 -10.99
N ILE A 269 4.61 15.16 -10.77
CA ILE A 269 4.63 14.52 -9.46
C ILE A 269 6.08 14.47 -8.98
N PHE A 270 6.38 15.03 -7.81
CA PHE A 270 7.74 15.00 -7.25
C PHE A 270 7.96 13.77 -6.36
N GLU A 271 9.18 13.22 -6.34
CA GLU A 271 9.56 12.11 -5.44
C GLU A 271 9.23 12.44 -3.97
N SER A 272 9.38 13.72 -3.60
CA SER A 272 9.06 14.20 -2.25
C SER A 272 7.58 14.17 -1.89
N GLU A 273 6.70 14.21 -2.88
CA GLU A 273 5.25 14.11 -2.72
C GLU A 273 4.79 12.66 -2.69
N VAL A 274 5.64 11.69 -3.02
CA VAL A 274 5.32 10.26 -2.95
C VAL A 274 5.88 9.61 -1.67
N ASP A 275 6.95 10.18 -1.12
CA ASP A 275 7.59 9.72 0.10
C ASP A 275 6.75 10.11 1.34
N TYR A 276 6.14 9.10 1.96
CA TYR A 276 5.31 9.24 3.14
C TYR A 276 5.97 9.99 4.30
N PHE A 277 7.27 9.81 4.54
CA PHE A 277 7.94 10.51 5.64
C PHE A 277 8.10 12.00 5.34
N LYS A 278 8.34 12.36 4.08
CA LYS A 278 8.38 13.75 3.61
C LYS A 278 6.99 14.38 3.63
N VAL A 279 5.97 13.67 3.14
CA VAL A 279 4.56 14.13 3.13
C VAL A 279 4.02 14.35 4.53
N MET A 280 4.32 13.45 5.47
CA MET A 280 3.98 13.64 6.88
C MET A 280 4.71 14.82 7.52
N GLY A 281 5.76 15.38 6.90
CA GLY A 281 6.60 16.43 7.46
C GLY A 281 7.36 15.96 8.71
N CYS A 282 7.60 14.66 8.85
CA CYS A 282 8.18 14.11 10.08
C CYS A 282 9.72 14.13 10.03
N GLU A 283 10.34 14.60 11.10
CA GLU A 283 11.79 14.50 11.25
C GLU A 283 12.17 13.05 11.58
N ALA A 284 12.97 12.42 10.72
CA ALA A 284 13.61 11.12 11.02
C ALA A 284 12.65 9.97 11.33
N GLY A 285 11.45 9.93 10.75
CA GLY A 285 10.46 8.90 11.08
C GLY A 285 9.91 8.98 12.52
N ASN A 286 10.20 10.05 13.27
CA ASN A 286 9.56 10.31 14.57
C ASN A 286 8.20 10.95 14.34
N VAL A 287 7.22 10.12 14.04
CA VAL A 287 5.85 10.55 13.74
C VAL A 287 5.15 11.00 15.03
N ASN A 288 4.49 12.16 15.00
CA ASN A 288 3.59 12.62 16.07
C ASN A 288 2.12 12.40 15.70
N LYS A 289 1.20 12.83 16.56
CA LYS A 289 -0.23 12.59 16.33
C LYS A 289 -0.74 13.41 15.13
N GLU A 290 -0.32 14.66 15.04
CA GLU A 290 -0.71 15.57 13.96
C GLU A 290 -0.25 15.06 12.58
N ASN A 291 0.95 14.46 12.50
CA ASN A 291 1.47 13.86 11.27
C ASN A 291 0.59 12.69 10.80
N ILE A 292 0.16 11.82 11.72
CA ILE A 292 -0.72 10.69 11.38
C ILE A 292 -2.09 11.17 10.94
N GLU A 293 -2.68 12.12 11.67
CA GLU A 293 -3.99 12.69 11.33
C GLU A 293 -3.95 13.42 9.98
N MET A 294 -2.87 14.13 9.68
CA MET A 294 -2.65 14.77 8.38
C MET A 294 -2.59 13.72 7.26
N LEU A 295 -1.80 12.67 7.43
CA LEU A 295 -1.69 11.61 6.42
C LEU A 295 -3.05 10.92 6.20
N GLN A 296 -3.76 10.59 7.27
CA GLN A 296 -5.11 9.99 7.17
C GLN A 296 -6.08 10.91 6.42
N MET A 297 -6.06 12.20 6.73
CA MET A 297 -6.87 13.19 6.00
C MET A 297 -6.48 13.24 4.52
N MET A 298 -5.18 13.24 4.19
CA MET A 298 -4.73 13.22 2.80
C MET A 298 -5.17 11.94 2.07
N GLU A 299 -5.08 10.78 2.71
CA GLU A 299 -5.48 9.48 2.15
C GLU A 299 -7.00 9.38 1.94
N GLU A 300 -7.80 9.87 2.90
CA GLU A 300 -9.26 9.72 2.90
C GLU A 300 -9.98 10.85 2.14
N VAL A 301 -9.48 12.08 2.22
CA VAL A 301 -10.15 13.27 1.68
C VAL A 301 -9.55 13.72 0.35
N LEU A 302 -8.22 13.63 0.20
CA LEU A 302 -7.51 14.11 -0.99
C LEU A 302 -7.09 12.98 -1.93
N SER A 303 -7.46 11.74 -1.63
CA SER A 303 -7.06 10.55 -2.38
C SER A 303 -5.54 10.46 -2.57
N TYR A 304 -4.73 10.85 -1.59
CA TYR A 304 -3.29 10.57 -1.60
C TYR A 304 -3.06 9.04 -1.67
N PRO A 305 -2.08 8.48 -2.43
CA PRO A 305 -0.90 9.11 -3.08
C PRO A 305 -1.17 9.97 -4.34
N PRO A 306 -0.19 10.80 -4.79
CA PRO A 306 -0.38 11.71 -5.92
C PRO A 306 -0.62 10.96 -7.24
N ARG A 307 -1.40 11.59 -8.13
CA ARG A 307 -1.88 10.96 -9.35
C ARG A 307 -2.14 11.97 -10.45
N PHE A 308 -1.84 11.60 -11.69
CA PHE A 308 -2.34 12.29 -12.87
C PHE A 308 -3.75 11.80 -13.18
N ARG A 309 -4.67 12.72 -13.46
CA ARG A 309 -6.06 12.39 -13.79
C ARG A 309 -6.44 12.96 -15.14
N TYR A 310 -6.93 12.09 -16.02
CA TYR A 310 -7.33 12.44 -17.37
C TYR A 310 -8.74 11.95 -17.65
N THR A 311 -9.47 12.72 -18.43
CA THR A 311 -10.73 12.30 -19.05
C THR A 311 -10.56 12.25 -20.55
N PHE A 312 -11.15 11.25 -21.18
CA PHE A 312 -11.27 11.13 -22.62
C PHE A 312 -12.76 11.06 -22.94
N SER A 313 -13.32 12.12 -23.51
CA SER A 313 -14.73 12.20 -23.87
C SER A 313 -14.91 12.02 -25.38
N CYS A 314 -15.73 11.06 -25.78
CA CYS A 314 -16.02 10.75 -27.18
C CYS A 314 -17.06 11.72 -27.75
N LEU A 315 -16.64 12.90 -28.19
CA LEU A 315 -17.55 13.93 -28.72
C LEU A 315 -18.08 13.63 -30.13
N ASN A 316 -17.39 12.81 -30.90
CA ASN A 316 -17.81 12.47 -32.26
C ASN A 316 -17.57 10.98 -32.53
N SER A 317 -18.61 10.20 -32.24
CA SER A 317 -18.63 8.74 -32.43
C SER A 317 -18.46 8.34 -33.91
N PHE A 318 -18.80 9.19 -34.89
CA PHE A 318 -18.69 8.87 -36.32
C PHE A 318 -17.24 8.77 -36.81
N VAL A 319 -16.33 9.55 -36.21
CA VAL A 319 -14.91 9.56 -36.58
C VAL A 319 -14.02 8.79 -35.59
N ALA A 320 -14.55 8.48 -34.40
CA ALA A 320 -13.90 7.60 -33.44
C ALA A 320 -13.85 6.15 -33.96
N LEU A 321 -12.67 5.52 -33.89
CA LEU A 321 -12.54 4.08 -34.15
C LEU A 321 -13.12 3.27 -33.00
N ASP A 322 -13.64 2.07 -33.30
CA ASP A 322 -14.20 1.14 -32.31
C ASP A 322 -13.28 0.90 -31.10
N THR A 323 -11.97 0.86 -31.36
CA THR A 323 -10.94 0.82 -30.33
C THR A 323 -9.73 1.63 -30.77
N THR A 324 -9.31 2.57 -29.92
CA THR A 324 -8.13 3.41 -30.15
C THR A 324 -7.13 3.21 -29.01
N LYS A 325 -5.84 3.06 -29.35
CA LYS A 325 -4.78 2.97 -28.35
C LYS A 325 -4.00 4.28 -28.31
N VAL A 326 -3.89 4.86 -27.12
CA VAL A 326 -3.08 6.06 -26.85
C VAL A 326 -1.98 5.66 -25.88
N LYS A 327 -0.75 6.10 -26.11
CA LYS A 327 0.36 5.84 -25.18
C LYS A 327 0.51 7.01 -24.23
N ALA A 328 0.45 6.76 -22.93
CA ALA A 328 1.01 7.68 -21.94
C ALA A 328 2.53 7.44 -21.87
N VAL A 329 3.31 8.45 -22.23
CA VAL A 329 4.77 8.49 -22.20
C VAL A 329 5.20 9.27 -20.98
N PHE A 330 5.93 8.63 -20.08
CA PHE A 330 6.41 9.26 -18.85
C PHE A 330 7.85 9.73 -18.99
N SER A 331 8.10 10.95 -18.57
CA SER A 331 9.44 11.54 -18.41
C SER A 331 9.76 11.66 -16.92
N GLY A 332 11.04 11.70 -16.53
CA GLY A 332 11.42 11.72 -15.10
C GLY A 332 11.71 10.35 -14.49
N THR A 333 11.78 9.31 -15.31
CA THR A 333 12.06 7.94 -14.87
C THR A 333 13.43 7.49 -15.35
N SER A 334 14.17 6.80 -14.48
CA SER A 334 15.51 6.22 -14.79
C SER A 334 15.54 5.29 -16.01
N LYS A 335 14.38 4.76 -16.43
CA LYS A 335 14.19 3.97 -17.64
C LYS A 335 12.98 4.50 -18.40
N PRO A 336 12.96 4.48 -19.74
CA PRO A 336 11.78 4.87 -20.51
C PRO A 336 10.54 4.08 -20.08
N LEU A 337 9.46 4.79 -19.78
CA LEU A 337 8.20 4.20 -19.37
C LEU A 337 7.07 4.65 -20.30
N GLN A 338 6.33 3.67 -20.79
CA GLN A 338 5.13 3.89 -21.59
C GLN A 338 4.03 2.94 -21.15
N ILE A 339 2.80 3.45 -21.07
CA ILE A 339 1.61 2.68 -20.71
C ILE A 339 0.53 2.94 -21.77
N ASN A 340 -0.07 1.87 -22.30
CA ASN A 340 -1.15 1.99 -23.29
C ASN A 340 -2.50 2.18 -22.60
N VAL A 341 -3.21 3.24 -22.97
CA VAL A 341 -4.62 3.49 -22.69
C VAL A 341 -5.45 2.98 -23.86
N THR A 342 -6.53 2.25 -23.58
CA THR A 342 -7.41 1.71 -24.62
C THR A 342 -8.76 2.38 -24.55
N LEU A 343 -9.00 3.33 -25.46
CA LEU A 343 -10.28 4.01 -25.61
C LEU A 343 -11.22 3.15 -26.45
N LYS A 344 -12.44 2.93 -25.96
CA LYS A 344 -13.46 2.16 -26.68
C LYS A 344 -14.59 3.11 -27.07
N LYS A 345 -14.97 3.08 -28.35
CA LYS A 345 -16.12 3.84 -28.82
C LYS A 345 -17.36 3.44 -28.00
N PRO A 346 -18.11 4.42 -27.45
CA PRO A 346 -19.36 4.13 -26.76
C PRO A 346 -20.32 3.41 -27.72
N GLN A 347 -20.99 2.37 -27.23
CA GLN A 347 -22.02 1.71 -28.03
C GLN A 347 -23.23 2.65 -28.13
N GLU A 348 -23.67 2.95 -29.35
CA GLU A 348 -24.94 3.63 -29.55
C GLU A 348 -26.05 2.72 -29.00
N ASN A 349 -26.71 3.16 -27.93
CA ASN A 349 -27.93 2.51 -27.49
C ASN A 349 -28.98 2.70 -28.61
N GLU A 350 -29.26 1.66 -29.39
CA GLU A 350 -30.35 1.64 -30.38
C GLU A 350 -31.77 1.77 -29.76
N SER A 351 -31.88 2.16 -28.49
CA SER A 351 -33.14 2.33 -27.76
C SER A 351 -33.63 3.78 -27.69
N ALA A 352 -33.35 4.62 -28.70
CA ALA A 352 -33.97 5.94 -28.82
C ALA A 352 -34.02 6.47 -30.27
N SER A 353 -34.49 5.70 -31.25
CA SER A 353 -34.74 6.21 -32.62
C SER A 353 -35.80 5.41 -33.38
N THR A 354 -37.02 5.37 -32.84
CA THR A 354 -38.23 5.11 -33.64
C THR A 354 -39.13 6.35 -33.66
N SER A 355 -38.58 7.50 -34.03
CA SER A 355 -39.40 8.56 -34.62
C SER A 355 -39.72 8.14 -36.06
N GLN A 356 -40.86 7.48 -36.25
CA GLN A 356 -41.44 7.22 -37.56
C GLN A 356 -41.50 8.53 -38.36
N LEU A 357 -40.66 8.65 -39.38
CA LEU A 357 -40.88 9.56 -40.48
C LEU A 357 -42.21 9.18 -41.15
N THR A 358 -43.27 9.93 -40.83
CA THR A 358 -44.50 9.90 -41.61
C THR A 358 -44.20 10.58 -42.94
N PRO A 359 -44.36 9.92 -44.09
CA PRO A 359 -44.19 10.59 -45.37
C PRO A 359 -45.30 11.63 -45.57
N PRO A 360 -45.02 12.78 -46.19
CA PRO A 360 -46.04 13.79 -46.45
C PRO A 360 -47.09 13.24 -47.44
N LEU A 361 -48.36 13.30 -47.06
CA LEU A 361 -49.50 13.03 -47.92
C LEU A 361 -49.55 14.08 -49.05
N THR A 362 -49.28 13.64 -50.28
CA THR A 362 -49.63 14.39 -51.50
C THR A 362 -51.16 14.50 -51.62
N PRO A 363 -51.74 15.70 -51.77
CA PRO A 363 -53.17 15.84 -52.05
C PRO A 363 -53.47 15.51 -53.51
N ASN A 364 -54.33 14.51 -53.73
CA ASN A 364 -54.92 14.19 -55.03
C ASN A 364 -55.89 15.30 -55.42
N ILE A 365 -55.51 16.10 -56.43
CA ILE A 365 -56.44 16.98 -57.15
C ILE A 365 -56.95 16.16 -58.35
N ALA A 366 -58.23 15.76 -58.31
CA ALA A 366 -58.92 15.24 -59.47
C ALA A 366 -59.40 16.40 -60.36
N PRO A 367 -59.22 16.34 -61.70
CA PRO A 367 -59.81 17.34 -62.58
C PRO A 367 -61.29 17.04 -62.81
N ALA A 368 -62.12 18.07 -62.69
CA ALA A 368 -63.47 18.08 -63.20
C ALA A 368 -63.44 18.02 -64.73
N ASN A 369 -64.14 17.04 -65.31
CA ASN A 369 -64.58 17.10 -66.70
C ASN A 369 -66.10 17.05 -66.70
N ASP A 370 -66.69 18.17 -67.13
CA ASP A 370 -68.04 18.26 -67.65
C ASP A 370 -68.10 17.57 -69.03
N ILE A 371 -69.08 16.68 -69.20
CA ILE A 371 -70.13 16.61 -70.26
C ILE A 371 -70.93 15.33 -70.06
#